data_AF-A0A327TKU8-F1
#
_entry.id   AF-A0A327TKU8-F1
#
_cell.length_a   1.000
_cell.length_b   1.000
_cell.length_c   1.000
_cell.angle_alpha   90.00
_cell.angle_beta   90.00
_cell.angle_gamma   90.00
#
_symmetry.space_group_name_H-M   'P 1'
#
loop_
_entity.id
_entity.type
_entity.pdbx_description
1 polymer ?
#
loop_
_entity_poly.entity_id
_entity_poly.type
_entity_poly.pdbx_seq_one_letter_code
_entity_poly.pdbx_strand_id
1 'polypeptide(L)'
;MTHVMAKGANIPLTADAVRAVLRWTDTPGVPDVDASALLVTDRGKVRDDTDFVFYNQPRHPSGLVRHLPKQTADGTVRDGLEIDLAQLPPEIDRVVLAGSAEGGAFPAVPGLRVLLFDAAAPEGAPALAEFAIDEHEQVTALVAAELYRRAGGWKFRAVGQGYLDGLVALATDFGIAVEDEDAAPGGSAVVLTDHSGDVRVPGPDAEPRPAPLPVDEDDWTIAPATPAEGSRPVSDPSPEPAPAAPVTAPPPPALPPTVHHVQQPPQQPQPAGYGYPPPQPPQPQAQPGGYGYGYPQPAAAQGYGYPPPQPQQQPQGYGYPQQQPQPPQHQPQQPQSQSQQLQAQPPQQQSGAPFALPPQGPQFQPR
;
A
#
# COMPACT_ATOMS: atom_id res chain seq x y z
N MET A 1 -11.10 13.60 -5.85
CA MET A 1 -11.76 12.39 -6.38
C MET A 1 -10.79 11.25 -6.22
N THR A 2 -11.23 10.07 -5.76
CA THR A 2 -10.37 8.89 -5.59
C THR A 2 -10.25 8.11 -6.89
N HIS A 3 -9.02 7.76 -7.29
CA HIS A 3 -8.78 6.85 -8.40
C HIS A 3 -8.89 5.41 -7.91
N VAL A 4 -9.88 4.66 -8.39
CA VAL A 4 -9.92 3.20 -8.19
C VAL A 4 -9.01 2.56 -9.23
N MET A 5 -8.02 1.80 -8.77
CA MET A 5 -6.93 1.28 -9.58
C MET A 5 -7.12 -0.22 -9.84
N ALA A 6 -6.80 -0.66 -11.05
CA ALA A 6 -6.59 -2.07 -11.36
C ALA A 6 -5.12 -2.45 -11.17
N LYS A 7 -4.82 -3.75 -11.02
CA LYS A 7 -3.45 -4.26 -10.97
C LYS A 7 -2.66 -3.77 -12.20
N GLY A 8 -1.48 -3.21 -11.97
CA GLY A 8 -0.60 -2.63 -12.98
C GLY A 8 -0.90 -1.16 -13.35
N ALA A 9 -2.08 -0.63 -13.00
CA ALA A 9 -2.44 0.75 -13.29
C ALA A 9 -1.57 1.75 -12.51
N ASN A 10 -1.36 2.94 -13.08
CA ASN A 10 -0.59 4.00 -12.44
C ASN A 10 -1.21 5.38 -12.66
N ILE A 11 -0.93 6.29 -11.72
CA ILE A 11 -1.32 7.71 -11.79
C ILE A 11 -0.12 8.61 -11.47
N PRO A 12 -0.04 9.81 -12.05
CA PRO A 12 0.90 10.83 -11.57
C PRO A 12 0.50 11.32 -10.18
N LEU A 13 1.50 11.68 -9.38
CA LEU A 13 1.31 12.31 -8.07
C LEU A 13 1.73 13.77 -8.14
N THR A 14 0.92 14.63 -7.53
CA THR A 14 1.20 16.06 -7.36
C THR A 14 1.45 16.43 -5.90
N ALA A 15 1.31 15.48 -4.98
CA ALA A 15 1.55 15.69 -3.55
C ALA A 15 3.04 15.61 -3.24
N ASP A 16 3.53 16.54 -2.42
CA ASP A 16 4.93 16.55 -1.97
C ASP A 16 5.23 15.43 -0.96
N ALA A 17 4.21 15.03 -0.19
CA ALA A 17 4.29 13.91 0.73
C ALA A 17 2.99 13.10 0.68
N VAL A 18 3.10 11.79 0.91
CA VAL A 18 1.98 10.86 0.85
C VAL A 18 1.91 9.99 2.10
N ARG A 19 0.69 9.58 2.44
CA ARG A 19 0.41 8.53 3.41
C ARG A 19 -0.18 7.32 2.71
N ALA A 20 0.58 6.23 2.62
CA ALA A 20 0.12 4.95 2.10
C ALA A 20 -0.40 4.09 3.26
N VAL A 21 -1.57 3.48 3.11
CA VAL A 21 -2.23 2.71 4.17
C VAL A 21 -2.66 1.36 3.63
N LEU A 22 -2.16 0.27 4.21
CA LEU A 22 -2.79 -1.04 4.10
C LEU A 22 -4.01 -1.08 5.01
N ARG A 23 -5.14 -1.50 4.47
CA ARG A 23 -6.40 -1.62 5.20
C ARG A 23 -7.03 -2.97 4.92
N TRP A 24 -7.52 -3.63 5.96
CA TRP A 24 -8.27 -4.88 5.87
C TRP A 24 -9.34 -4.97 6.95
N THR A 25 -10.19 -5.99 6.86
CA THR A 25 -11.27 -6.25 7.83
C THR A 25 -10.74 -7.12 8.95
N ASP A 26 -10.99 -6.71 10.19
CA ASP A 26 -10.63 -7.46 11.40
C ASP A 26 -11.71 -8.51 11.67
N THR A 27 -11.38 -9.79 11.43
CA THR A 27 -12.26 -10.93 11.70
C THR A 27 -11.48 -12.03 12.42
N PRO A 28 -12.12 -12.82 13.31
CA PRO A 28 -11.42 -13.88 14.03
C PRO A 28 -10.64 -14.83 13.12
N GLY A 29 -9.35 -15.04 13.41
CA GLY A 29 -8.48 -15.90 12.63
C GLY A 29 -7.89 -15.27 11.36
N VAL A 30 -8.10 -13.95 11.15
CA VAL A 30 -7.40 -13.21 10.10
C VAL A 30 -5.89 -13.14 10.43
N PRO A 31 -5.00 -13.34 9.45
CA PRO A 31 -3.58 -13.08 9.62
C PRO A 31 -3.33 -11.63 10.04
N ASP A 32 -2.32 -11.40 10.89
CA ASP A 32 -1.87 -10.04 11.18
C ASP A 32 -1.02 -9.53 10.02
N VAL A 33 -1.36 -8.37 9.48
CA VAL A 33 -0.66 -7.78 8.33
C VAL A 33 0.14 -6.57 8.78
N ASP A 34 1.39 -6.49 8.34
CA ASP A 34 2.27 -5.36 8.56
C ASP A 34 2.65 -4.70 7.24
N ALA A 35 2.58 -3.37 7.20
CA ALA A 35 3.07 -2.54 6.10
C ALA A 35 4.56 -2.25 6.29
N SER A 36 5.31 -2.27 5.19
CA SER A 36 6.71 -1.86 5.17
C SER A 36 7.07 -1.12 3.89
N ALA A 37 8.16 -0.35 3.94
CA ALA A 37 8.68 0.39 2.80
C ALA A 37 10.14 0.04 2.54
N LEU A 38 10.49 -0.18 1.28
CA LEU A 38 11.88 -0.28 0.82
C LEU A 38 12.21 0.91 -0.06
N LEU A 39 13.28 1.64 0.26
CA LEU A 39 13.81 2.74 -0.55
C LEU A 39 14.80 2.17 -1.55
N VAL A 40 14.44 2.21 -2.83
CA VAL A 40 15.12 1.47 -3.90
C VAL A 40 15.76 2.43 -4.89
N THR A 41 17.02 2.14 -5.23
CA THR A 41 17.83 2.89 -6.18
C THR A 41 17.51 2.54 -7.64
N ASP A 42 18.14 3.25 -8.59
CA ASP A 42 18.07 2.96 -10.03
C ASP A 42 18.53 1.53 -10.39
N ARG A 43 19.35 0.89 -9.54
CA ARG A 43 19.78 -0.51 -9.67
C ARG A 43 18.72 -1.53 -9.28
N GLY A 44 17.54 -1.09 -8.83
CA GLY A 44 16.50 -1.98 -8.34
C GLY A 44 16.79 -2.62 -6.98
N LYS A 45 17.78 -2.09 -6.25
CA LYS A 45 18.18 -2.55 -4.91
C LYS A 45 18.19 -1.39 -3.91
N VAL A 46 18.06 -1.71 -2.62
CA VAL A 46 18.34 -0.77 -1.52
C VAL A 46 19.82 -0.40 -1.47
N ARG A 47 20.20 0.67 -0.75
CA ARG A 47 21.61 1.01 -0.54
C ARG A 47 22.24 0.12 0.54
N ASP A 48 21.49 -0.09 1.62
CA ASP A 48 21.81 -0.95 2.76
C ASP A 48 20.51 -1.26 3.54
N ASP A 49 20.61 -2.03 4.61
CA ASP A 49 19.44 -2.48 5.40
C ASP A 49 18.68 -1.33 6.07
N THR A 50 19.27 -0.13 6.20
CA THR A 50 18.58 1.03 6.78
C THR A 50 17.48 1.59 5.89
N ASP A 51 17.52 1.29 4.59
CA ASP A 51 16.48 1.62 3.60
C ASP A 51 15.23 0.76 3.72
N PHE A 52 15.19 -0.18 4.66
CA PHE A 52 14.00 -0.94 5.02
C PHE A 52 13.31 -0.35 6.26
N VAL A 53 12.08 0.13 6.08
CA VAL A 53 11.26 0.75 7.14
C VAL A 53 10.05 -0.14 7.42
N PHE A 54 9.90 -0.53 8.69
CA PHE A 54 8.84 -1.43 9.16
C PHE A 54 8.60 -1.19 10.66
N TYR A 55 7.66 -1.89 11.30
CA TYR A 55 7.25 -1.59 12.69
C TYR A 55 8.41 -1.58 13.72
N ASN A 56 9.43 -2.45 13.58
CA ASN A 56 10.57 -2.51 14.50
C ASN A 56 11.66 -1.48 14.17
N GLN A 57 11.66 -0.96 12.94
CA GLN A 57 12.49 0.15 12.50
C GLN A 57 11.59 1.24 11.88
N PRO A 58 10.77 1.92 12.70
CA PRO A 58 9.64 2.69 12.19
C PRO A 58 10.04 4.02 11.54
N ARG A 59 11.33 4.36 11.50
CA ARG A 59 11.83 5.61 10.93
C ARG A 59 13.12 5.35 10.16
N HIS A 60 13.13 5.77 8.91
CA HIS A 60 14.36 5.87 8.15
C HIS A 60 15.28 6.97 8.74
N PRO A 61 16.63 6.82 8.73
CA PRO A 61 17.55 7.80 9.29
C PRO A 61 17.41 9.22 8.73
N SER A 62 16.96 9.38 7.48
CA SER A 62 16.68 10.70 6.89
C SER A 62 15.45 11.39 7.47
N GLY A 63 14.56 10.66 8.17
CA GLY A 63 13.27 11.14 8.65
C GLY A 63 12.19 11.28 7.57
N LEU A 64 12.50 11.01 6.30
CA LEU A 64 11.58 11.20 5.16
C LEU A 64 10.61 10.05 4.94
N VAL A 65 10.88 8.88 5.54
CA VAL A 65 10.01 7.71 5.49
C VAL A 65 9.82 7.20 6.90
N ARG A 66 8.56 6.97 7.28
CA ARG A 66 8.21 6.44 8.59
C ARG A 66 7.01 5.51 8.54
N HIS A 67 7.08 4.45 9.33
CA HIS A 67 5.94 3.62 9.69
C HIS A 67 5.10 4.33 10.77
N LEU A 68 3.79 4.24 10.62
CA LEU A 68 2.80 4.82 11.52
C LEU A 68 2.26 3.71 12.43
N PRO A 69 1.85 4.02 13.67
CA PRO A 69 1.25 3.02 14.53
C PRO A 69 0.04 2.36 13.87
N LYS A 70 0.03 1.02 13.89
CA LYS A 70 -1.11 0.20 13.48
C LYS A 70 -2.35 0.59 14.29
N GLN A 71 -3.50 0.71 13.64
CA GLN A 71 -4.76 1.15 14.24
C GLN A 71 -5.87 0.16 13.93
N THR A 72 -6.64 -0.21 14.95
CA THR A 72 -7.85 -1.02 14.80
C THR A 72 -9.05 -0.23 15.31
N ALA A 73 -10.05 -0.04 14.45
CA ALA A 73 -11.30 0.64 14.77
C ALA A 73 -12.44 0.11 13.90
N ASP A 74 -13.61 -0.07 14.50
CA ASP A 74 -14.85 -0.46 13.80
C ASP A 74 -14.70 -1.70 12.90
N GLY A 75 -13.98 -2.72 13.38
CA GLY A 75 -13.73 -3.96 12.62
C GLY A 75 -12.84 -3.78 11.39
N THR A 76 -12.08 -2.68 11.33
CA THR A 76 -11.09 -2.40 10.30
C THR A 76 -9.72 -2.21 10.95
N VAL A 77 -8.70 -2.85 10.40
CA VAL A 77 -7.31 -2.56 10.74
C VAL A 77 -6.69 -1.69 9.65
N ARG A 78 -5.80 -0.78 10.08
CA ARG A 78 -5.01 0.09 9.22
C ARG A 78 -3.56 0.05 9.66
N ASP A 79 -2.67 -0.16 8.71
CA ASP A 79 -1.24 0.00 8.93
C ASP A 79 -0.64 0.94 7.87
N GLY A 80 0.15 1.92 8.32
CA GLY A 80 0.41 3.13 7.56
C GLY A 80 1.88 3.46 7.40
N LEU A 81 2.22 4.06 6.27
CA LEU A 81 3.53 4.61 5.96
C LEU A 81 3.36 6.05 5.51
N GLU A 82 4.22 6.95 5.98
CA GLU A 82 4.30 8.32 5.49
C GLU A 82 5.65 8.53 4.80
N ILE A 83 5.60 9.16 3.62
CA ILE A 83 6.74 9.34 2.71
C ILE A 83 6.75 10.78 2.20
N ASP A 84 7.83 11.52 2.45
CA ASP A 84 8.11 12.83 1.85
C ASP A 84 8.81 12.65 0.50
N LEU A 85 8.02 12.71 -0.58
CA LEU A 85 8.47 12.48 -1.95
C LEU A 85 9.32 13.63 -2.50
N ALA A 86 9.03 14.86 -2.09
CA ALA A 86 9.72 16.05 -2.57
C ALA A 86 11.16 16.13 -2.06
N GLN A 87 11.42 15.64 -0.85
CA GLN A 87 12.74 15.67 -0.21
C GLN A 87 13.54 14.38 -0.39
N LEU A 88 12.96 13.30 -0.94
CA LEU A 88 13.69 12.06 -1.16
C LEU A 88 14.95 12.32 -2.02
N PRO A 89 16.11 11.78 -1.64
CA PRO A 89 17.35 11.91 -2.41
C PRO A 89 17.16 11.45 -3.87
N PRO A 90 17.86 12.07 -4.84
CA PRO A 90 17.74 11.72 -6.25
C PRO A 90 18.21 10.30 -6.57
N GLU A 91 19.03 9.69 -5.71
CA GLU A 91 19.44 8.29 -5.80
C GLU A 91 18.31 7.29 -5.47
N ILE A 92 17.22 7.74 -4.83
CA ILE A 92 16.03 6.92 -4.59
C ILE A 92 15.03 7.14 -5.73
N ASP A 93 14.94 6.14 -6.59
CA ASP A 93 14.08 6.13 -7.78
C ASP A 93 12.71 5.53 -7.51
N ARG A 94 12.61 4.69 -6.49
CA ARG A 94 11.38 4.00 -6.12
C ARG A 94 11.26 3.80 -4.61
N VAL A 95 10.03 3.90 -4.10
CA VAL A 95 9.67 3.39 -2.78
C VAL A 95 8.67 2.26 -2.98
N VAL A 96 9.08 1.05 -2.62
CA VAL A 96 8.26 -0.16 -2.70
C VAL A 96 7.45 -0.26 -1.42
N LEU A 97 6.13 -0.40 -1.55
CA LEU A 97 5.21 -0.61 -0.44
C LEU A 97 4.92 -2.11 -0.36
N ALA A 98 5.48 -2.76 0.65
CA ALA A 98 5.34 -4.19 0.88
C ALA A 98 4.38 -4.48 2.04
N GLY A 99 3.80 -5.68 2.03
CA GLY A 99 3.01 -6.23 3.12
C GLY A 99 3.52 -7.62 3.49
N SER A 100 3.58 -7.91 4.79
CA SER A 100 3.81 -9.26 5.32
C SER A 100 2.65 -9.70 6.19
N ALA A 101 2.31 -10.99 6.15
CA ALA A 101 1.24 -11.60 6.94
C ALA A 101 1.82 -12.63 7.92
N GLU A 102 1.44 -12.53 9.20
CA GLU A 102 1.77 -13.48 10.25
C GLU A 102 0.51 -14.26 10.68
N GLY A 103 0.67 -15.56 10.97
CA GLY A 103 -0.46 -16.42 11.36
C GLY A 103 -1.33 -16.91 10.20
N GLY A 104 -0.95 -16.66 8.94
CA GLY A 104 -1.57 -17.22 7.74
C GLY A 104 -1.19 -16.47 6.46
N ALA A 105 -1.83 -16.82 5.34
CA ALA A 105 -1.54 -16.27 4.00
C ALA A 105 -2.56 -15.20 3.57
N PHE A 106 -2.18 -14.37 2.60
CA PHE A 106 -3.00 -13.25 2.10
C PHE A 106 -4.41 -13.60 1.59
N PRO A 107 -4.68 -14.78 1.00
CA PRO A 107 -6.06 -15.15 0.62
C PRO A 107 -7.04 -15.19 1.82
N ALA A 108 -6.53 -15.31 3.05
CA ALA A 108 -7.32 -15.27 4.27
C ALA A 108 -7.53 -13.85 4.84
N VAL A 109 -7.04 -12.80 4.18
CA VAL A 109 -7.14 -11.39 4.64
C VAL A 109 -8.29 -10.66 3.90
N PRO A 110 -9.50 -10.59 4.49
CA PRO A 110 -10.66 -10.03 3.80
C PRO A 110 -10.56 -8.52 3.60
N GLY A 111 -10.83 -8.08 2.37
CA GLY A 111 -10.93 -6.67 2.02
C GLY A 111 -9.59 -5.92 2.05
N LEU A 112 -8.48 -6.64 1.87
CA LEU A 112 -7.15 -6.04 1.79
C LEU A 112 -7.07 -5.02 0.64
N ARG A 113 -6.53 -3.84 0.95
CA ARG A 113 -6.34 -2.78 -0.02
C ARG A 113 -5.25 -1.80 0.40
N VAL A 114 -4.67 -1.15 -0.61
CA VAL A 114 -3.81 0.02 -0.45
C VAL A 114 -4.65 1.27 -0.68
N LEU A 115 -4.58 2.22 0.25
CA LEU A 115 -5.13 3.56 0.13
C LEU A 115 -3.97 4.56 0.15
N LEU A 116 -3.91 5.44 -0.84
CA LEU A 116 -2.91 6.51 -0.89
C LEU A 116 -3.57 7.85 -0.62
N PHE A 117 -3.08 8.59 0.36
CA PHE A 117 -3.53 9.93 0.70
C PHE A 117 -2.40 10.93 0.48
N ASP A 118 -2.75 12.18 0.22
CA ASP A 118 -1.83 13.29 0.42
C ASP A 118 -1.60 13.47 1.93
N ALA A 119 -0.35 13.53 2.36
CA ALA A 119 -0.01 13.66 3.78
C ALA A 119 -0.37 15.05 4.35
N ALA A 120 -0.45 16.08 3.51
CA ALA A 120 -0.89 17.42 3.91
C ALA A 120 -2.42 17.55 3.96
N ALA A 121 -3.16 16.57 3.42
CA ALA A 121 -4.61 16.61 3.44
C ALA A 121 -5.17 16.42 4.86
N PRO A 122 -6.28 17.09 5.20
CA PRO A 122 -6.93 16.91 6.49
C PRO A 122 -7.44 15.49 6.66
N GLU A 123 -7.61 15.07 7.91
CA GLU A 123 -8.21 13.78 8.23
C GLU A 123 -9.62 13.66 7.59
N GLY A 124 -9.92 12.49 7.02
CA GLY A 124 -11.16 12.26 6.28
C GLY A 124 -11.17 12.74 4.83
N ALA A 125 -10.08 13.36 4.34
CA ALA A 125 -9.95 13.66 2.92
C ALA A 125 -10.02 12.37 2.06
N PRO A 126 -10.59 12.43 0.84
CA PRO A 126 -10.62 11.27 -0.04
C PRO A 126 -9.21 10.84 -0.41
N ALA A 127 -8.98 9.53 -0.49
CA ALA A 127 -7.73 8.99 -1.00
C ALA A 127 -7.48 9.49 -2.44
N LEU A 128 -6.21 9.73 -2.77
CA LEU A 128 -5.75 10.00 -4.13
C LEU A 128 -5.97 8.77 -5.03
N ALA A 129 -5.63 7.59 -4.48
CA ALA A 129 -5.77 6.30 -5.13
C ALA A 129 -6.20 5.22 -4.14
N GLU A 130 -6.89 4.23 -4.67
CA GLU A 130 -7.30 3.02 -3.98
C GLU A 130 -7.05 1.81 -4.87
N PHE A 131 -6.43 0.77 -4.32
CA PHE A 131 -6.20 -0.49 -5.01
C PHE A 131 -6.61 -1.64 -4.09
N ALA A 132 -7.63 -2.41 -4.51
CA ALA A 132 -7.99 -3.65 -3.85
C ALA A 132 -7.02 -4.76 -4.26
N ILE A 133 -6.48 -5.49 -3.27
CA ILE A 133 -5.57 -6.60 -3.49
C ILE A 133 -6.40 -7.88 -3.37
N ASP A 134 -6.53 -8.57 -4.49
CA ASP A 134 -7.13 -9.90 -4.55
C ASP A 134 -6.01 -10.89 -4.85
N GLU A 135 -5.37 -11.36 -3.77
CA GLU A 135 -4.29 -12.35 -3.85
C GLU A 135 -4.90 -13.74 -3.66
N HIS A 136 -4.61 -14.63 -4.62
CA HIS A 136 -5.16 -15.99 -4.66
C HIS A 136 -4.11 -17.04 -4.32
N GLU A 137 -2.83 -16.69 -4.43
CA GLU A 137 -1.73 -17.58 -4.09
C GLU A 137 -1.52 -17.60 -2.56
N GLN A 138 -1.08 -18.74 -2.04
CA GLN A 138 -0.84 -18.95 -0.61
C GLN A 138 0.50 -18.32 -0.19
N VAL A 139 0.58 -16.99 -0.31
CA VAL A 139 1.78 -16.18 -0.02
C VAL A 139 1.63 -15.42 1.29
N THR A 140 2.75 -15.21 1.98
CA THR A 140 2.82 -14.46 3.24
C THR A 140 3.54 -13.11 3.11
N ALA A 141 4.09 -12.81 1.93
CA ALA A 141 4.60 -11.48 1.60
C ALA A 141 4.13 -11.07 0.21
N LEU A 142 3.94 -9.76 0.00
CA LEU A 142 3.62 -9.19 -1.30
C LEU A 142 4.18 -7.78 -1.45
N VAL A 143 4.39 -7.37 -2.70
CA VAL A 143 4.52 -5.96 -3.08
C VAL A 143 3.12 -5.43 -3.40
N ALA A 144 2.61 -4.56 -2.55
CA ALA A 144 1.27 -4.02 -2.63
C ALA A 144 1.18 -2.94 -3.72
N ALA A 145 2.13 -2.01 -3.71
CA ALA A 145 2.22 -0.91 -4.64
C ALA A 145 3.65 -0.33 -4.68
N GLU A 146 3.90 0.59 -5.61
CA GLU A 146 5.16 1.32 -5.69
C GLU A 146 4.92 2.80 -5.99
N LEU A 147 5.78 3.63 -5.41
CA LEU A 147 5.94 5.04 -5.75
C LEU A 147 7.24 5.14 -6.56
N TYR A 148 7.21 5.68 -7.77
CA TYR A 148 8.40 5.72 -8.64
C TYR A 148 8.55 7.03 -9.39
N ARG A 149 9.79 7.42 -9.68
CA ARG A 149 10.10 8.59 -10.50
C ARG A 149 9.95 8.28 -11.98
N ARG A 150 9.30 9.16 -12.73
CA ARG A 150 9.27 9.12 -14.20
C ARG A 150 9.09 10.53 -14.75
N ALA A 151 9.92 10.90 -15.73
CA ALA A 151 9.85 12.21 -16.40
C ALA A 151 9.85 13.40 -15.42
N GLY A 152 10.67 13.33 -14.37
CA GLY A 152 10.83 14.41 -13.38
C GLY A 152 9.74 14.51 -12.32
N GLY A 153 8.76 13.60 -12.29
CA GLY A 153 7.71 13.56 -11.26
C GLY A 153 7.54 12.17 -10.65
N TRP A 154 6.82 12.11 -9.53
CA TRP A 154 6.46 10.87 -8.87
C TRP A 154 5.15 10.29 -9.42
N LYS A 155 5.07 8.97 -9.42
CA LYS A 155 3.91 8.21 -9.85
C LYS A 155 3.61 7.11 -8.85
N PHE A 156 2.33 6.82 -8.65
CA PHE A 156 1.88 5.64 -7.90
C PHE A 156 1.51 4.54 -8.89
N ARG A 157 1.86 3.29 -8.59
CA ARG A 157 1.42 2.11 -9.34
C ARG A 157 0.89 1.03 -8.40
N ALA A 158 -0.26 0.48 -8.75
CA ALA A 158 -0.82 -0.71 -8.13
C ALA A 158 -0.08 -1.96 -8.61
N VAL A 159 0.52 -2.74 -7.70
CA VAL A 159 1.36 -3.90 -8.06
C VAL A 159 0.67 -5.21 -7.71
N GLY A 160 0.38 -5.45 -6.42
CA GLY A 160 -0.31 -6.67 -5.94
C GLY A 160 0.39 -7.95 -6.37
N GLN A 161 1.70 -8.07 -6.14
CA GLN A 161 2.50 -9.25 -6.48
C GLN A 161 2.91 -10.02 -5.23
N GLY A 162 2.39 -11.25 -5.09
CA GLY A 162 2.81 -12.19 -4.05
C GLY A 162 4.23 -12.74 -4.20
N TYR A 163 4.80 -13.14 -3.07
CA TYR A 163 6.10 -13.80 -2.95
C TYR A 163 5.93 -15.17 -2.26
N LEU A 164 6.21 -16.25 -2.99
CA LEU A 164 6.03 -17.64 -2.53
C LEU A 164 6.87 -17.96 -1.29
N ASP A 165 8.12 -17.51 -1.28
CA ASP A 165 9.07 -17.74 -0.19
C ASP A 165 9.00 -16.64 0.90
N GLY A 166 7.89 -15.88 0.91
CA GLY A 166 7.59 -14.91 1.95
C GLY A 166 8.52 -13.70 1.99
N LEU A 167 8.61 -13.08 3.17
CA LEU A 167 9.28 -11.79 3.34
C LEU A 167 10.79 -11.88 3.11
N VAL A 168 11.41 -13.02 3.43
CA VAL A 168 12.85 -13.24 3.24
C VAL A 168 13.22 -13.14 1.77
N ALA A 169 12.48 -13.80 0.88
CA ALA A 169 12.71 -13.70 -0.55
C ALA A 169 12.43 -12.29 -1.09
N LEU A 170 11.37 -11.64 -0.62
CA LEU A 170 11.09 -10.25 -0.98
C LEU A 170 12.25 -9.33 -0.60
N ALA A 171 12.74 -9.43 0.64
CA ALA A 171 13.85 -8.60 1.14
C ALA A 171 15.15 -8.87 0.35
N THR A 172 15.45 -10.14 0.07
CA THR A 172 16.63 -10.56 -0.71
C THR A 172 16.56 -10.03 -2.15
N ASP A 173 15.37 -10.07 -2.77
CA ASP A 173 15.13 -9.51 -4.10
C ASP A 173 15.39 -8.01 -4.19
N PHE A 174 15.29 -7.28 -3.07
CA PHE A 174 15.67 -5.88 -2.98
C PHE A 174 17.08 -5.64 -2.42
N GLY A 175 17.82 -6.70 -2.09
CA GLY A 175 19.23 -6.60 -1.69
C GLY A 175 19.46 -6.44 -0.19
N ILE A 176 18.44 -6.69 0.64
CA ILE A 176 18.59 -6.81 2.08
C ILE A 176 19.27 -8.14 2.39
N ALA A 177 20.34 -8.11 3.17
CA ALA A 177 20.99 -9.33 3.64
C ALA A 177 20.21 -9.86 4.85
N VAL A 178 19.62 -11.04 4.71
CA VAL A 178 19.04 -11.75 5.85
C VAL A 178 20.07 -12.79 6.28
N GLU A 179 20.65 -12.60 7.48
CA GLU A 179 21.46 -13.64 8.10
C GLU A 179 20.49 -14.73 8.61
N ASP A 180 20.50 -15.90 7.96
CA ASP A 180 19.74 -17.06 8.43
C ASP A 180 20.33 -17.52 9.77
N GLU A 181 19.61 -17.29 10.87
CA GLU A 181 19.96 -17.85 12.20
C GLU A 181 19.81 -19.39 12.27
N ASP A 182 19.37 -20.05 11.19
CA ASP A 182 19.21 -21.50 11.08
C ASP A 182 20.30 -22.22 10.24
N ALA A 183 21.41 -21.55 9.94
CA ALA A 183 22.65 -22.24 9.56
C ALA A 183 23.42 -22.65 10.82
N ALA A 184 22.96 -23.69 11.51
CA ALA A 184 23.75 -24.35 12.54
C ALA A 184 25.17 -24.62 11.98
N PRO A 185 26.26 -24.21 12.66
CA PRO A 185 27.60 -24.53 12.22
C PRO A 185 27.86 -26.01 12.54
N GLY A 186 27.37 -26.90 11.67
CA GLY A 186 27.80 -28.29 11.58
C GLY A 186 29.20 -28.41 10.97
N GLY A 187 30.12 -27.51 11.33
CA GLY A 187 31.53 -27.61 11.04
C GLY A 187 32.19 -28.36 12.18
N SER A 188 32.27 -29.69 12.07
CA SER A 188 33.29 -30.43 12.81
C SER A 188 34.66 -29.89 12.40
N ALA A 189 35.17 -28.95 13.19
CA ALA A 189 36.58 -28.61 13.21
C ALA A 189 37.33 -29.83 13.77
N VAL A 190 37.62 -30.78 12.89
CA VAL A 190 38.69 -31.74 13.12
C VAL A 190 39.99 -30.95 13.09
N VAL A 191 40.51 -30.68 14.28
CA VAL A 191 41.88 -30.22 14.48
C VAL A 191 42.80 -31.36 14.07
N LEU A 192 43.22 -31.39 12.80
CA LEU A 192 44.37 -32.17 12.36
C LEU A 192 45.59 -31.25 12.43
N THR A 193 46.27 -31.29 13.57
CA THR A 193 47.68 -30.91 13.65
C THR A 193 48.49 -31.87 12.79
N ASP A 194 49.04 -31.37 11.69
CA ASP A 194 50.22 -31.97 11.06
C ASP A 194 51.40 -31.00 11.23
N HIS A 195 52.45 -31.53 11.86
CA HIS A 195 53.78 -30.95 11.93
C HIS A 195 54.60 -31.53 10.79
N SER A 196 54.79 -30.77 9.72
CA SER A 196 55.96 -30.89 8.87
C SER A 196 56.14 -29.59 8.10
N GLY A 197 57.18 -28.85 8.47
CA GLY A 197 57.55 -27.62 7.79
C GLY A 197 58.05 -27.90 6.39
N ASP A 198 57.59 -27.10 5.44
CA ASP A 198 58.45 -26.60 4.37
C ASP A 198 57.91 -25.26 3.86
N VAL A 199 58.84 -24.34 3.59
CA VAL A 199 58.58 -22.96 3.18
C VAL A 199 58.48 -22.95 1.66
N ARG A 200 57.38 -22.43 1.10
CA ARG A 200 57.34 -22.08 -0.33
C ARG A 200 56.75 -20.70 -0.59
N VAL A 201 57.63 -19.89 -1.19
CA VAL A 201 57.50 -18.50 -1.63
C VAL A 201 56.42 -18.34 -2.73
N PRO A 202 55.68 -17.21 -2.81
CA PRO A 202 54.66 -17.00 -3.83
C PRO A 202 55.27 -16.61 -5.19
N GLY A 203 54.83 -17.28 -6.26
CA GLY A 203 55.13 -16.90 -7.63
C GLY A 203 54.12 -15.88 -8.17
N PRO A 204 54.55 -14.83 -8.90
CA PRO A 204 53.64 -13.86 -9.50
C PRO A 204 53.33 -14.28 -10.95
N ASP A 205 52.08 -14.58 -11.25
CA ASP A 205 51.56 -14.42 -12.62
C ASP A 205 50.02 -14.45 -12.62
N ALA A 206 49.41 -13.28 -12.85
CA ALA A 206 48.02 -13.16 -13.23
C ALA A 206 47.94 -12.06 -14.30
N GLU A 207 47.85 -12.51 -15.54
CA GLU A 207 47.66 -11.71 -16.76
C GLU A 207 46.29 -10.96 -16.71
N PRO A 208 46.19 -9.73 -17.23
CA PRO A 208 44.98 -8.91 -17.10
C PRO A 208 43.84 -9.38 -18.02
N ARG A 209 42.64 -9.55 -17.46
CA ARG A 209 41.41 -9.84 -18.20
C ARG A 209 40.85 -8.56 -18.86
N PRO A 210 40.36 -8.58 -20.11
CA PRO A 210 39.84 -7.38 -20.78
C PRO A 210 38.47 -6.96 -20.22
N ALA A 211 38.21 -5.64 -20.25
CA ALA A 211 36.97 -5.01 -19.82
C ALA A 211 35.75 -5.42 -20.70
N PRO A 212 34.54 -5.54 -20.14
CA PRO A 212 33.33 -5.76 -20.93
C PRO A 212 32.84 -4.46 -21.61
N LEU A 213 32.31 -4.62 -22.82
CA LEU A 213 31.65 -3.59 -23.65
C LEU A 213 30.26 -3.22 -23.09
N PRO A 214 29.70 -2.04 -23.44
CA PRO A 214 28.42 -1.57 -22.90
C PRO A 214 27.26 -2.45 -23.38
N VAL A 215 26.33 -2.75 -22.48
CA VAL A 215 25.07 -3.45 -22.76
C VAL A 215 23.96 -2.43 -22.99
N ASP A 216 23.20 -2.61 -24.07
CA ASP A 216 22.02 -1.83 -24.44
C ASP A 216 20.92 -1.96 -23.36
N GLU A 217 20.36 -0.82 -22.97
CA GLU A 217 19.27 -0.68 -22.00
C GLU A 217 17.92 -0.78 -22.72
N ASP A 218 17.26 -1.94 -22.76
CA ASP A 218 15.82 -2.07 -23.02
C ASP A 218 15.38 -3.56 -22.94
N ASP A 219 15.33 -4.16 -21.75
CA ASP A 219 14.40 -5.25 -21.41
C ASP A 219 14.49 -5.58 -19.89
N TRP A 220 13.53 -5.13 -19.09
CA TRP A 220 13.35 -5.61 -17.72
C TRP A 220 11.92 -6.09 -17.53
N THR A 221 11.56 -7.13 -18.29
CA THR A 221 10.39 -7.95 -18.03
C THR A 221 10.83 -9.13 -17.17
N ILE A 222 10.33 -9.24 -15.93
CA ILE A 222 10.56 -10.42 -15.09
C ILE A 222 9.86 -11.61 -15.78
N ALA A 223 10.65 -12.51 -16.37
CA ALA A 223 10.17 -13.75 -16.97
C ALA A 223 10.32 -14.94 -15.98
N PRO A 224 9.35 -15.87 -15.92
CA PRO A 224 9.42 -17.02 -15.02
C PRO A 224 10.44 -18.07 -15.50
N ALA A 225 11.16 -18.67 -14.55
CA ALA A 225 12.17 -19.70 -14.81
C ALA A 225 11.55 -21.00 -15.35
N THR A 226 12.14 -21.56 -16.42
CA THR A 226 11.85 -22.92 -16.91
C THR A 226 13.16 -23.75 -16.89
N PRO A 227 13.15 -25.06 -16.54
CA PRO A 227 14.37 -25.82 -16.26
C PRO A 227 15.15 -26.20 -17.53
N ALA A 228 16.47 -26.33 -17.37
CA ALA A 228 17.43 -26.65 -18.44
C ALA A 228 17.56 -28.16 -18.71
N GLU A 229 17.52 -28.55 -20.00
CA GLU A 229 18.06 -29.83 -20.48
C GLU A 229 18.92 -29.63 -21.75
N GLY A 230 20.21 -29.91 -21.60
CA GLY A 230 20.96 -30.90 -22.40
C GLY A 230 21.02 -30.81 -23.92
N SER A 231 22.15 -30.27 -24.40
CA SER A 231 23.02 -30.82 -25.46
C SER A 231 22.44 -31.17 -26.86
N ARG A 232 22.85 -30.38 -27.87
CA ARG A 232 22.87 -30.75 -29.31
C ARG A 232 23.95 -31.84 -29.58
N PRO A 233 23.96 -32.53 -30.75
CA PRO A 233 24.66 -31.92 -31.90
C PRO A 233 24.23 -32.36 -33.34
N VAL A 234 24.67 -31.53 -34.31
CA VAL A 234 25.05 -31.79 -35.73
C VAL A 234 24.01 -31.95 -36.87
N SER A 235 24.15 -31.01 -37.82
CA SER A 235 24.01 -31.02 -39.30
C SER A 235 22.67 -31.18 -40.03
N ASP A 236 22.47 -30.16 -40.89
CA ASP A 236 21.55 -29.99 -42.01
C ASP A 236 21.73 -31.05 -43.13
N PRO A 237 20.69 -31.38 -43.91
CA PRO A 237 20.53 -30.64 -45.17
C PRO A 237 19.08 -30.20 -45.48
N SER A 238 19.00 -28.98 -46.00
CA SER A 238 17.87 -28.32 -46.66
C SER A 238 16.97 -29.26 -47.50
N PRO A 239 15.64 -29.21 -47.32
CA PRO A 239 14.67 -29.60 -48.33
C PRO A 239 13.94 -28.38 -48.94
N GLU A 240 13.68 -28.52 -50.23
CA GLU A 240 12.93 -27.69 -51.18
C GLU A 240 11.64 -27.03 -50.62
N PRO A 241 11.26 -25.81 -51.08
CA PRO A 241 10.04 -25.15 -50.63
C PRO A 241 8.78 -25.85 -51.18
N ALA A 242 7.93 -26.34 -50.27
CA ALA A 242 6.59 -26.82 -50.59
C ALA A 242 5.68 -25.67 -51.10
N PRO A 243 4.71 -25.93 -51.98
CA PRO A 243 3.88 -24.90 -52.60
C PRO A 243 2.98 -24.19 -51.59
N ALA A 244 2.82 -22.88 -51.77
CA ALA A 244 1.98 -22.01 -50.96
C ALA A 244 0.53 -22.51 -50.88
N ALA A 245 0.01 -22.62 -49.66
CA ALA A 245 -1.41 -22.77 -49.41
C ALA A 245 -2.18 -21.57 -50.02
N PRO A 246 -3.40 -21.77 -50.56
CA PRO A 246 -4.17 -20.67 -51.14
C PRO A 246 -4.53 -19.66 -50.06
N VAL A 247 -4.08 -18.41 -50.27
CA VAL A 247 -4.50 -17.25 -49.50
C VAL A 247 -5.99 -17.06 -49.73
N THR A 248 -6.82 -17.39 -48.74
CA THR A 248 -8.23 -17.01 -48.73
C THR A 248 -8.33 -15.49 -48.66
N ALA A 249 -8.97 -14.88 -49.66
CA ALA A 249 -9.27 -13.45 -49.66
C ALA A 249 -10.14 -13.09 -48.44
N PRO A 250 -9.96 -11.91 -47.84
CA PRO A 250 -10.85 -11.44 -46.77
C PRO A 250 -12.29 -11.28 -47.31
N PRO A 251 -13.32 -11.56 -46.49
CA PRO A 251 -14.71 -11.38 -46.93
C PRO A 251 -14.99 -9.89 -47.23
N PRO A 252 -15.89 -9.59 -48.20
CA PRO A 252 -16.29 -8.22 -48.47
C PRO A 252 -16.99 -7.59 -47.26
N PRO A 253 -16.91 -6.26 -47.09
CA PRO A 253 -17.60 -5.57 -46.00
C PRO A 253 -19.12 -5.83 -46.05
N ALA A 254 -19.70 -6.06 -44.88
CA ALA A 254 -21.14 -6.28 -44.74
C ALA A 254 -21.93 -5.07 -45.27
N LEU A 255 -22.91 -5.35 -46.14
CA LEU A 255 -23.88 -4.35 -46.58
C LEU A 255 -24.66 -3.79 -45.38
N PRO A 256 -25.03 -2.49 -45.35
CA PRO A 256 -25.90 -1.97 -44.31
C PRO A 256 -27.26 -2.69 -44.36
N PRO A 257 -27.92 -2.90 -43.20
CA PRO A 257 -29.20 -3.60 -43.19
C PRO A 257 -30.26 -2.83 -43.99
N THR A 258 -30.80 -3.48 -45.01
CA THR A 258 -32.07 -3.10 -45.64
C THR A 258 -33.16 -3.13 -44.59
N VAL A 259 -33.77 -1.97 -44.35
CA VAL A 259 -34.90 -1.80 -43.43
C VAL A 259 -36.12 -2.52 -44.03
N HIS A 260 -36.31 -3.79 -43.68
CA HIS A 260 -37.62 -4.41 -43.82
C HIS A 260 -38.54 -3.79 -42.77
N HIS A 261 -39.54 -3.04 -43.24
CA HIS A 261 -40.67 -2.58 -42.43
C HIS A 261 -41.38 -3.80 -41.84
N VAL A 262 -41.02 -4.16 -40.60
CA VAL A 262 -41.79 -5.09 -39.79
C VAL A 262 -42.78 -4.26 -38.97
N GLN A 263 -44.06 -4.63 -39.09
CA GLN A 263 -45.19 -3.99 -38.42
C GLN A 263 -44.95 -3.84 -36.91
N GLN A 264 -45.13 -2.61 -36.42
CA GLN A 264 -45.10 -2.32 -35.00
C GLN A 264 -46.24 -3.07 -34.28
N PRO A 265 -45.97 -3.73 -33.14
CA PRO A 265 -47.03 -4.22 -32.25
C PRO A 265 -47.84 -3.03 -31.69
N PRO A 266 -49.15 -3.21 -31.42
CA PRO A 266 -50.02 -2.11 -31.00
C PRO A 266 -49.54 -1.47 -29.70
N GLN A 267 -49.40 -0.13 -29.73
CA GLN A 267 -49.00 0.67 -28.59
C GLN A 267 -50.05 0.59 -27.47
N GLN A 268 -49.59 0.30 -26.25
CA GLN A 268 -50.37 0.44 -25.04
C GLN A 268 -50.70 1.93 -24.81
N PRO A 269 -51.90 2.28 -24.31
CA PRO A 269 -52.27 3.67 -24.04
C PRO A 269 -51.37 4.28 -22.95
N GLN A 270 -50.77 5.42 -23.26
CA GLN A 270 -50.01 6.26 -22.32
C GLN A 270 -50.95 6.83 -21.24
N PRO A 271 -50.65 6.71 -19.94
CA PRO A 271 -51.34 7.47 -18.91
C PRO A 271 -50.94 8.95 -18.97
N ALA A 272 -51.94 9.80 -18.82
CA ALA A 272 -51.88 11.25 -18.90
C ALA A 272 -50.81 11.87 -17.99
N GLY A 273 -50.24 12.99 -18.48
CA GLY A 273 -49.21 13.76 -17.79
C GLY A 273 -49.58 14.17 -16.36
N TYR A 274 -48.66 13.92 -15.44
CA TYR A 274 -48.72 14.46 -14.10
C TYR A 274 -48.17 15.89 -14.10
N GLY A 275 -49.09 16.84 -14.04
CA GLY A 275 -48.81 18.24 -13.74
C GLY A 275 -48.33 18.43 -12.31
N TYR A 276 -47.57 19.52 -12.12
CA TYR A 276 -47.12 20.04 -10.83
C TYR A 276 -48.29 20.20 -9.83
N PRO A 277 -48.13 19.85 -8.54
CA PRO A 277 -49.10 20.23 -7.53
C PRO A 277 -49.04 21.74 -7.25
N PRO A 278 -50.18 22.44 -7.10
CA PRO A 278 -50.19 23.86 -6.74
C PRO A 278 -49.77 24.08 -5.26
N PRO A 279 -49.18 25.25 -4.94
CA PRO A 279 -48.73 25.57 -3.58
C PRO A 279 -49.91 25.71 -2.59
N GLN A 280 -49.73 25.18 -1.39
CA GLN A 280 -50.70 25.28 -0.29
C GLN A 280 -50.75 26.71 0.29
N PRO A 281 -51.94 27.22 0.67
CA PRO A 281 -52.07 28.51 1.36
C PRO A 281 -51.62 28.44 2.83
N PRO A 282 -51.13 29.55 3.41
CA PRO A 282 -50.62 29.59 4.78
C PRO A 282 -51.73 29.45 5.84
N GLN A 283 -51.48 28.66 6.89
CA GLN A 283 -52.39 28.54 8.04
C GLN A 283 -52.18 29.70 9.05
N PRO A 284 -53.25 30.18 9.73
CA PRO A 284 -53.16 31.29 10.69
C PRO A 284 -52.53 30.88 12.04
N GLN A 285 -51.71 31.77 12.60
CA GLN A 285 -51.17 31.68 13.96
C GLN A 285 -52.26 32.01 15.00
N ALA A 286 -52.46 31.14 15.98
CA ALA A 286 -53.26 31.44 17.18
C ALA A 286 -52.35 31.86 18.34
N GLN A 287 -52.68 32.99 18.96
CA GLN A 287 -52.01 33.58 20.12
C GLN A 287 -52.36 32.87 21.44
N PRO A 288 -51.53 33.01 22.50
CA PRO A 288 -51.75 32.36 23.78
C PRO A 288 -52.67 33.19 24.70
N GLY A 289 -53.63 32.52 25.34
CA GLY A 289 -54.46 33.06 26.42
C GLY A 289 -54.44 32.11 27.61
N GLY A 290 -54.11 32.63 28.79
CA GLY A 290 -53.80 31.85 29.99
C GLY A 290 -54.92 31.68 31.02
N TYR A 291 -54.46 31.06 32.12
CA TYR A 291 -54.95 30.99 33.51
C TYR A 291 -56.16 30.10 33.84
N GLY A 292 -55.93 29.13 34.72
CA GLY A 292 -56.98 28.40 35.45
C GLY A 292 -56.39 27.37 36.43
N TYR A 293 -56.56 27.63 37.73
CA TYR A 293 -56.01 26.90 38.88
C TYR A 293 -56.78 25.59 39.23
N GLY A 294 -56.10 24.61 39.84
CA GLY A 294 -56.75 23.48 40.53
C GLY A 294 -55.77 22.56 41.28
N TYR A 295 -56.01 22.36 42.58
CA TYR A 295 -55.16 21.73 43.63
C TYR A 295 -55.30 20.17 43.72
N PRO A 296 -54.52 19.47 44.59
CA PRO A 296 -53.95 18.12 44.38
C PRO A 296 -54.51 17.00 45.27
N GLN A 297 -54.10 15.72 45.08
CA GLN A 297 -54.08 14.62 46.08
C GLN A 297 -53.28 13.37 45.55
N PRO A 298 -52.92 12.31 46.32
CA PRO A 298 -51.52 11.96 46.61
C PRO A 298 -51.09 10.48 46.38
N ALA A 299 -49.79 10.24 46.57
CA ALA A 299 -49.07 9.05 47.04
C ALA A 299 -49.63 7.61 46.81
N ALA A 300 -48.83 6.72 46.20
CA ALA A 300 -48.09 5.65 46.91
C ALA A 300 -47.34 4.66 45.97
N ALA A 301 -46.08 4.40 46.37
CA ALA A 301 -45.37 3.11 46.44
C ALA A 301 -45.15 2.17 45.22
N GLN A 302 -43.86 2.08 44.87
CA GLN A 302 -43.01 0.87 44.69
C GLN A 302 -43.37 -0.16 43.61
N GLY A 303 -42.48 -0.29 42.61
CA GLY A 303 -42.39 -1.45 41.72
C GLY A 303 -41.18 -1.34 40.78
N TYR A 304 -40.16 -2.16 41.02
CA TYR A 304 -38.95 -2.27 40.20
C TYR A 304 -39.26 -2.85 38.80
N GLY A 305 -38.73 -2.24 37.73
CA GLY A 305 -38.74 -2.81 36.39
C GLY A 305 -38.18 -1.89 35.30
N TYR A 306 -37.08 -2.32 34.69
CA TYR A 306 -36.40 -1.94 33.42
C TYR A 306 -36.79 -0.63 32.67
N PRO A 307 -35.80 0.19 32.25
CA PRO A 307 -36.05 1.30 31.32
C PRO A 307 -36.12 0.84 29.84
N PRO A 308 -37.12 1.29 29.06
CA PRO A 308 -37.15 1.17 27.59
C PRO A 308 -36.38 2.32 26.88
N PRO A 309 -36.04 2.15 25.58
CA PRO A 309 -35.02 2.94 24.89
C PRO A 309 -35.47 4.33 24.41
N GLN A 310 -34.51 5.26 24.31
CA GLN A 310 -34.70 6.62 23.77
C GLN A 310 -34.72 6.63 22.23
N PRO A 311 -35.68 7.32 21.59
CA PRO A 311 -35.67 7.54 20.15
C PRO A 311 -34.72 8.69 19.71
N GLN A 312 -34.12 8.47 18.54
CA GLN A 312 -33.16 9.31 17.83
C GLN A 312 -33.73 10.70 17.47
N GLN A 313 -32.94 11.75 17.70
CA GLN A 313 -33.21 13.09 17.18
C GLN A 313 -32.71 13.20 15.73
N GLN A 314 -33.57 13.70 14.85
CA GLN A 314 -33.25 14.08 13.47
C GLN A 314 -32.51 15.43 13.45
N PRO A 315 -31.52 15.64 12.56
CA PRO A 315 -30.85 16.93 12.43
C PRO A 315 -31.70 17.94 11.65
N GLN A 316 -31.97 19.10 12.27
CA GLN A 316 -32.56 20.25 11.59
C GLN A 316 -31.48 21.05 10.83
N GLY A 317 -31.74 21.29 9.55
CA GLY A 317 -31.89 22.64 9.02
C GLY A 317 -30.65 23.54 8.90
N TYR A 318 -30.24 23.75 7.66
CA TYR A 318 -29.29 24.77 7.20
C TYR A 318 -29.64 26.20 7.66
N GLY A 319 -28.67 26.89 8.26
CA GLY A 319 -28.68 28.33 8.54
C GLY A 319 -27.36 28.98 8.15
N TYR A 320 -27.43 30.12 7.45
CA TYR A 320 -26.30 30.91 6.95
C TYR A 320 -25.50 31.59 8.10
N PRO A 321 -24.18 31.87 7.91
CA PRO A 321 -23.31 32.33 8.99
C PRO A 321 -23.49 33.81 9.35
N GLN A 322 -23.56 34.09 10.66
CA GLN A 322 -23.33 35.43 11.22
C GLN A 322 -21.83 35.69 11.38
N GLN A 323 -21.41 36.91 11.03
CA GLN A 323 -20.05 37.44 11.19
C GLN A 323 -19.70 37.57 12.68
N GLN A 324 -18.58 36.97 13.10
CA GLN A 324 -17.99 37.19 14.42
C GLN A 324 -17.15 38.48 14.42
N PRO A 325 -17.19 39.30 15.49
CA PRO A 325 -16.28 40.43 15.67
C PRO A 325 -14.83 39.96 15.88
N GLN A 326 -13.88 40.60 15.19
CA GLN A 326 -12.44 40.33 15.35
C GLN A 326 -11.95 40.67 16.77
N PRO A 327 -11.08 39.83 17.39
CA PRO A 327 -10.34 40.23 18.59
C PRO A 327 -9.19 41.20 18.24
N PRO A 328 -8.84 42.14 19.13
CA PRO A 328 -7.81 43.15 18.87
C PRO A 328 -6.41 42.55 18.73
N GLN A 329 -5.67 43.09 17.76
CA GLN A 329 -4.29 42.75 17.44
C GLN A 329 -3.35 43.18 18.57
N HIS A 330 -2.73 42.21 19.25
CA HIS A 330 -1.55 42.46 20.09
C HIS A 330 -0.29 42.35 19.23
N GLN A 331 0.53 43.41 19.26
CA GLN A 331 1.85 43.49 18.63
C GLN A 331 2.79 42.40 19.17
N PRO A 332 3.63 41.78 18.32
CA PRO A 332 4.65 40.87 18.77
C PRO A 332 5.79 41.62 19.48
N GLN A 333 5.94 41.38 20.78
CA GLN A 333 7.15 41.75 21.53
C GLN A 333 8.30 40.84 21.11
N GLN A 334 9.46 41.45 20.87
CA GLN A 334 10.72 40.81 20.49
C GLN A 334 11.19 39.83 21.58
N PRO A 335 11.66 38.62 21.22
CA PRO A 335 12.28 37.73 22.20
C PRO A 335 13.68 38.25 22.55
N GLN A 336 13.90 38.53 23.85
CA GLN A 336 15.23 38.75 24.41
C GLN A 336 16.04 37.46 24.35
N SER A 337 17.22 37.56 23.76
CA SER A 337 18.25 36.54 23.65
C SER A 337 18.86 36.20 25.02
N GLN A 338 18.52 35.03 25.56
CA GLN A 338 19.34 34.37 26.58
C GLN A 338 20.26 33.36 25.90
N SER A 339 21.54 33.72 25.83
CA SER A 339 22.65 32.85 25.48
C SER A 339 22.92 31.85 26.61
N GLN A 340 22.33 30.66 26.54
CA GLN A 340 22.83 29.50 27.27
C GLN A 340 23.78 28.71 26.37
N GLN A 341 25.05 28.69 26.77
CA GLN A 341 26.10 27.85 26.20
C GLN A 341 25.78 26.38 26.50
N LEU A 342 25.32 25.64 25.50
CA LEU A 342 25.31 24.17 25.52
C LEU A 342 26.62 23.70 24.87
N GLN A 343 27.49 23.12 25.71
CA GLN A 343 28.70 22.43 25.29
C GLN A 343 28.33 21.28 24.34
N ALA A 344 28.89 21.32 23.13
CA ALA A 344 28.82 20.23 22.19
C ALA A 344 29.62 19.02 22.73
N GLN A 345 28.93 17.90 22.95
CA GLN A 345 29.58 16.59 23.07
C GLN A 345 29.69 15.98 21.65
N PRO A 346 30.84 15.41 21.27
CA PRO A 346 31.00 14.75 19.98
C PRO A 346 30.17 13.45 19.94
N PRO A 347 29.64 13.07 18.76
CA PRO A 347 28.84 11.85 18.62
C PRO A 347 29.71 10.62 18.86
N GLN A 348 29.33 9.80 19.84
CA GLN A 348 29.86 8.45 19.95
C GLN A 348 29.29 7.60 18.82
N GLN A 349 30.18 7.02 18.02
CA GLN A 349 29.86 5.98 17.06
C GLN A 349 29.27 4.79 17.83
N GLN A 350 27.94 4.62 17.77
CA GLN A 350 27.33 3.35 18.13
C GLN A 350 27.44 2.43 16.92
N SER A 351 28.39 1.51 17.03
CA SER A 351 28.52 0.31 16.24
C SER A 351 27.16 -0.37 16.05
N GLY A 352 26.82 -0.65 14.79
CA GLY A 352 25.58 -1.30 14.38
C GLY A 352 25.31 -2.59 15.15
N ALA A 353 24.11 -2.67 15.71
CA ALA A 353 23.56 -3.94 16.17
C ALA A 353 23.17 -4.77 14.92
N PRO A 354 23.43 -6.08 14.90
CA PRO A 354 22.99 -6.94 13.81
C PRO A 354 21.46 -6.97 13.73
N PHE A 355 20.95 -7.00 12.50
CA PHE A 355 19.54 -7.16 12.17
C PHE A 355 19.05 -8.53 12.66
N ALA A 356 18.04 -8.53 13.54
CA ALA A 356 17.39 -9.75 14.04
C ALA A 356 15.93 -9.76 13.55
N LEU A 357 15.53 -10.84 12.89
CA LEU A 357 14.14 -11.09 12.52
C LEU A 357 13.29 -11.30 13.78
N PRO A 358 11.98 -10.98 13.74
CA PRO A 358 11.07 -11.35 14.82
C PRO A 358 11.05 -12.88 15.01
N PRO A 359 10.97 -13.38 16.25
CA PRO A 359 11.00 -14.81 16.52
C PRO A 359 9.74 -15.48 15.95
N GLN A 360 9.92 -16.47 15.07
CA GLN A 360 8.85 -17.41 14.75
C GLN A 360 8.52 -18.19 16.03
N GLY A 361 7.33 -17.96 16.59
CA GLY A 361 6.87 -18.65 17.79
C GLY A 361 6.88 -20.18 17.60
N PRO A 362 7.22 -20.96 18.64
CA PRO A 362 7.36 -22.40 18.50
C PRO A 362 5.96 -23.02 18.53
N GLN A 363 5.58 -23.89 17.56
CA GLN A 363 4.79 -25.12 17.77
C GLN A 363 4.65 -25.93 16.46
N PHE A 364 5.68 -26.68 16.09
CA PHE A 364 5.49 -27.99 15.46
C PHE A 364 6.43 -29.00 16.14
N GLN A 365 5.95 -29.61 17.21
CA GLN A 365 6.50 -30.88 17.70
C GLN A 365 5.56 -31.99 17.20
N PRO A 366 6.08 -33.03 16.52
CA PRO A 366 5.26 -34.16 16.12
C PRO A 366 4.92 -35.00 17.36
N ARG A 367 3.63 -35.32 17.52
CA ARG A 367 3.16 -36.45 18.33
C ARG A 367 2.25 -37.31 17.49
#